data_AF-L9X306-F1
#
_entry.id   AF-L9X306-F1
#
_cell.length_a   1.000
_cell.length_b   1.000
_cell.length_c   1.000
_cell.angle_alpha   90.00
_cell.angle_beta   90.00
_cell.angle_gamma   90.00
#
_symmetry.space_group_name_H-M   'P 1'
#
loop_
_entity.id
_entity.type
_entity.pdbx_description
1 polymer ?
#
loop_
_entity_poly.entity_id
_entity_poly.type
_entity_poly.pdbx_seq_one_letter_code
_entity_poly.pdbx_strand_id
1 'polypeptide(L)'
;MADDKRGRNKQARNAERRQREREVAAELERGDEAEPPVDAGELADFEAELEAVTFPATGTEVVAAVGDREIESVEGSYRLEELVPETDAETFDAPAAVLVQVQRPTVAEAMKQVVEASTTLRNPAFSPAQRKAYEKTFRELKAVDAVDDDEGIQAISDWIVERIQDKETLPSSRAVRREAAKFCRANGYEVRNDEWLGI
;
A
#
# COMPACT_ATOMS: atom_id res chain seq x y z
N MET A 1 -32.08 -35.21 -3.49
CA MET A 1 -31.11 -34.19 -3.91
C MET A 1 -29.88 -34.38 -3.05
N ALA A 2 -28.80 -34.90 -3.63
CA ALA A 2 -27.57 -35.17 -2.88
C ALA A 2 -26.73 -33.90 -2.87
N ASP A 3 -26.38 -33.44 -1.66
CA ASP A 3 -25.42 -32.36 -1.48
C ASP A 3 -24.01 -32.96 -1.68
N ASP A 4 -23.55 -32.91 -2.93
CA ASP A 4 -22.28 -33.48 -3.33
C ASP A 4 -21.15 -32.81 -2.55
N LYS A 5 -20.14 -33.60 -2.14
CA LYS A 5 -18.96 -33.13 -1.41
C LYS A 5 -18.27 -31.93 -2.08
N ARG A 6 -18.39 -31.82 -3.41
CA ARG A 6 -17.95 -30.65 -4.20
C ARG A 6 -18.76 -29.38 -3.93
N GLY A 7 -20.08 -29.48 -3.76
CA GLY A 7 -20.96 -28.37 -3.42
C GLY A 7 -20.64 -27.77 -2.06
N ARG A 8 -20.44 -28.62 -1.04
CA ARG A 8 -20.01 -28.20 0.31
C ARG A 8 -18.64 -27.51 0.32
N ASN A 9 -17.65 -28.04 -0.41
CA ASN A 9 -16.34 -27.38 -0.52
C ASN A 9 -16.42 -26.03 -1.23
N LYS A 10 -17.26 -25.91 -2.28
CA LYS A 10 -17.48 -24.63 -2.97
C LYS A 10 -18.14 -23.60 -2.06
N GLN A 11 -19.11 -24.02 -1.24
CA GLN A 11 -19.77 -23.13 -0.28
C GLN A 11 -18.82 -22.68 0.84
N ALA A 12 -17.95 -23.57 1.34
CA ALA A 12 -16.95 -23.24 2.35
C ALA A 12 -15.96 -22.18 1.83
N ARG A 13 -15.38 -22.40 0.65
CA ARG A 13 -14.48 -21.43 0.00
C ARG A 13 -15.17 -20.08 -0.24
N ASN A 14 -16.43 -20.08 -0.66
CA ASN A 14 -17.19 -18.83 -0.84
C ASN A 14 -17.55 -18.14 0.48
N ALA A 15 -17.65 -18.85 1.60
CA ALA A 15 -17.89 -18.25 2.91
C ALA A 15 -16.61 -17.61 3.47
N GLU A 16 -15.49 -18.31 3.32
CA GLU A 16 -14.16 -17.85 3.70
C GLU A 16 -13.76 -16.61 2.89
N ARG A 17 -13.97 -16.63 1.56
CA ARG A 17 -13.77 -15.45 0.69
C ARG A 17 -14.57 -14.24 1.15
N ARG A 18 -15.85 -14.42 1.47
CA ARG A 18 -16.72 -13.33 1.97
C ARG A 18 -16.29 -12.80 3.33
N GLN A 19 -15.66 -13.63 4.16
CA GLN A 19 -15.12 -13.17 5.44
C GLN A 19 -13.85 -12.35 5.23
N ARG A 20 -12.95 -12.80 4.34
CA ARG A 20 -11.72 -12.10 3.97
C ARG A 20 -12.00 -10.77 3.29
N GLU A 21 -12.95 -10.74 2.34
CA GLU A 21 -13.48 -9.51 1.73
C GLU A 21 -13.94 -8.51 2.81
N ARG A 22 -14.57 -8.98 3.90
CA ARG A 22 -15.00 -8.11 5.00
C ARG A 22 -13.87 -7.66 5.90
N GLU A 23 -12.85 -8.47 6.12
CA GLU A 23 -11.69 -8.11 6.94
C GLU A 23 -10.84 -7.07 6.23
N VAL A 24 -10.57 -7.29 4.94
CA VAL A 24 -9.92 -6.31 4.06
C VAL A 24 -10.78 -5.04 3.95
N ALA A 25 -12.08 -5.17 3.62
CA ALA A 25 -12.97 -4.01 3.55
C ALA A 25 -13.09 -3.27 4.88
N ALA A 26 -13.08 -3.95 6.04
CA ALA A 26 -13.12 -3.28 7.34
C ALA A 26 -11.80 -2.58 7.68
N GLU A 27 -10.67 -3.07 7.19
CA GLU A 27 -9.37 -2.38 7.29
C GLU A 27 -9.36 -1.13 6.38
N LEU A 28 -9.92 -1.24 5.18
CA LEU A 28 -10.07 -0.13 4.22
C LEU A 28 -11.09 0.93 4.67
N GLU A 29 -12.25 0.51 5.17
CA GLU A 29 -13.36 1.36 5.66
C GLU A 29 -12.92 2.12 6.92
N ARG A 30 -12.00 1.54 7.72
CA ARG A 30 -11.33 2.27 8.80
C ARG A 30 -10.38 3.37 8.28
N GLY A 31 -10.08 3.37 6.98
CA GLY A 31 -9.08 4.20 6.34
C GLY A 31 -9.58 5.33 5.44
N ASP A 32 -10.90 5.53 5.27
CA ASP A 32 -11.55 6.53 4.39
C ASP A 32 -10.93 6.57 2.97
N GLU A 33 -11.43 5.73 2.04
CA GLU A 33 -10.84 5.43 0.72
C GLU A 33 -10.71 6.61 -0.25
N ALA A 34 -9.52 6.78 -0.85
CA ALA A 34 -9.20 7.77 -1.88
C ALA A 34 -8.89 7.18 -3.27
N GLU A 35 -8.42 5.92 -3.36
CA GLU A 35 -8.03 5.25 -4.63
C GLU A 35 -9.05 4.14 -4.96
N PRO A 36 -9.48 3.98 -6.24
CA PRO A 36 -10.35 2.89 -6.65
C PRO A 36 -9.68 1.53 -6.38
N PRO A 37 -10.36 0.58 -5.73
CA PRO A 37 -9.76 -0.70 -5.39
C PRO A 37 -9.47 -1.53 -6.64
N VAL A 38 -8.40 -2.31 -6.59
CA VAL A 38 -8.14 -3.46 -7.49
C VAL A 38 -9.36 -4.39 -7.52
N ASP A 39 -9.65 -4.99 -8.68
CA ASP A 39 -10.82 -5.86 -8.85
C ASP A 39 -10.78 -7.03 -7.84
N ALA A 40 -11.91 -7.24 -7.15
CA ALA A 40 -12.01 -8.25 -6.10
C ALA A 40 -11.86 -9.70 -6.61
N GLY A 41 -12.16 -9.95 -7.90
CA GLY A 41 -11.93 -11.23 -8.54
C GLY A 41 -10.44 -11.52 -8.71
N GLU A 42 -9.68 -10.50 -9.08
CA GLU A 42 -8.23 -10.61 -9.25
C GLU A 42 -7.48 -10.78 -7.92
N LEU A 43 -7.90 -10.05 -6.88
CA LEU A 43 -7.36 -10.22 -5.53
C LEU A 43 -7.55 -11.64 -5.00
N ALA A 44 -8.65 -12.32 -5.37
CA ALA A 44 -8.93 -13.68 -4.92
C ALA A 44 -8.01 -14.73 -5.58
N ASP A 45 -7.69 -14.54 -6.86
CA ASP A 45 -6.74 -15.40 -7.56
C ASP A 45 -5.31 -15.16 -7.05
N PHE A 46 -4.95 -13.90 -6.81
CA PHE A 46 -3.67 -13.52 -6.21
C PHE A 46 -3.50 -14.07 -4.79
N GLU A 47 -4.54 -14.03 -3.96
CA GLU A 47 -4.50 -14.59 -2.60
C GLU A 47 -4.19 -16.09 -2.60
N ALA A 48 -4.75 -16.85 -3.55
CA ALA A 48 -4.50 -18.29 -3.65
C ALA A 48 -3.02 -18.62 -3.94
N GLU A 49 -2.32 -17.74 -4.67
CA GLU A 49 -0.88 -17.85 -4.87
C GLU A 49 -0.11 -17.48 -3.60
N LEU A 50 -0.53 -16.44 -2.87
CA LEU A 50 0.04 -16.06 -1.58
C LEU A 50 -0.15 -17.13 -0.50
N GLU A 51 -1.21 -17.95 -0.54
CA GLU A 51 -1.41 -19.07 0.40
C GLU A 51 -0.27 -20.12 0.31
N ALA A 52 0.50 -20.15 -0.77
CA ALA A 52 1.68 -21.02 -0.90
C ALA A 52 2.91 -20.48 -0.14
N VAL A 53 2.92 -19.19 0.22
CA VAL A 53 3.98 -18.55 1.01
C VAL A 53 3.76 -18.87 2.49
N THR A 54 4.84 -19.17 3.20
CA THR A 54 4.78 -19.41 4.65
C THR A 54 4.82 -18.08 5.39
N PHE A 55 3.74 -17.74 6.09
CA PHE A 55 3.68 -16.54 6.93
C PHE A 55 4.00 -16.84 8.41
N PRO A 56 4.59 -15.90 9.17
CA PRO A 56 4.99 -14.55 8.76
C PRO A 56 6.14 -14.57 7.75
N ALA A 57 6.07 -13.69 6.74
CA ALA A 57 7.01 -13.62 5.63
C ALA A 57 7.55 -12.19 5.46
N THR A 58 8.81 -12.05 5.05
CA THR A 58 9.40 -10.74 4.73
C THR A 58 8.98 -10.26 3.34
N GLY A 59 9.16 -8.96 3.07
CA GLY A 59 8.96 -8.40 1.74
C GLY A 59 9.81 -9.11 0.68
N THR A 60 11.08 -9.42 1.01
CA THR A 60 11.97 -10.22 0.16
C THR A 60 11.39 -11.61 -0.15
N GLU A 61 10.88 -12.32 0.85
CA GLU A 61 10.32 -13.67 0.68
C GLU A 61 9.05 -13.66 -0.17
N VAL A 62 8.19 -12.65 0.01
CA VAL A 62 6.97 -12.46 -0.80
C VAL A 62 7.35 -12.16 -2.25
N VAL A 63 8.23 -11.20 -2.51
CA VAL A 63 8.69 -10.85 -3.86
C VAL A 63 9.39 -12.03 -4.54
N ALA A 64 10.22 -12.79 -3.81
CA ALA A 64 10.88 -13.96 -4.38
C ALA A 64 9.89 -15.07 -4.80
N ALA A 65 8.75 -15.19 -4.12
CA ALA A 65 7.76 -16.22 -4.40
C ALA A 65 6.79 -15.81 -5.53
N VAL A 66 6.33 -14.56 -5.53
CA VAL A 66 5.22 -14.08 -6.38
C VAL A 66 5.48 -12.70 -7.01
N GLY A 67 6.73 -12.23 -7.07
CA GLY A 67 7.10 -10.89 -7.55
C GLY A 67 6.72 -10.58 -9.00
N ASP A 68 6.83 -11.57 -9.89
CA ASP A 68 6.46 -11.44 -11.31
C ASP A 68 4.95 -11.39 -11.56
N ARG A 69 4.12 -11.60 -10.53
CA ARG A 69 2.67 -11.64 -10.68
C ARG A 69 2.13 -10.25 -11.01
N GLU A 70 1.40 -10.16 -12.12
CA GLU A 70 0.68 -8.97 -12.53
C GLU A 70 -0.63 -8.82 -11.75
N ILE A 71 -0.93 -7.57 -11.41
CA ILE A 71 -2.12 -7.10 -10.70
C ILE A 71 -2.71 -5.98 -11.57
N GLU A 72 -3.88 -6.21 -12.15
CA GLU A 72 -4.63 -5.22 -12.92
C GLU A 72 -5.43 -4.31 -11.97
N SER A 73 -5.20 -3.01 -12.10
CA SER A 73 -5.99 -1.96 -11.47
C SER A 73 -6.77 -1.19 -12.53
N VAL A 74 -7.65 -0.29 -12.08
CA VAL A 74 -8.37 0.62 -12.97
C VAL A 74 -7.41 1.57 -13.71
N GLU A 75 -6.25 1.86 -13.13
CA GLU A 75 -5.27 2.83 -13.62
C GLU A 75 -4.14 2.17 -14.44
N GLY A 76 -3.89 0.86 -14.27
CA GLY A 76 -2.84 0.16 -15.01
C GLY A 76 -2.60 -1.27 -14.51
N SER A 77 -1.57 -1.92 -15.06
CA SER A 77 -1.11 -3.23 -14.60
C SER A 77 0.22 -3.05 -13.87
N TYR A 78 0.33 -3.63 -12.69
CA TYR A 78 1.51 -3.54 -11.82
C TYR A 78 2.02 -4.92 -11.49
N ARG A 79 3.34 -5.10 -11.39
CA ARG A 79 3.92 -6.32 -10.85
C ARG A 79 3.98 -6.24 -9.34
N LEU A 80 3.84 -7.37 -8.65
CA LEU A 80 3.94 -7.39 -7.20
C LEU A 80 5.28 -6.83 -6.70
N GLU A 81 6.36 -7.13 -7.41
CA GLU A 81 7.69 -6.59 -7.12
C GLU A 81 7.73 -5.06 -7.21
N GLU A 82 6.83 -4.40 -7.92
CA GLU A 82 6.75 -2.93 -8.01
C GLU A 82 5.99 -2.30 -6.83
N LEU A 83 5.20 -3.10 -6.10
CA LEU A 83 4.33 -2.62 -5.02
C LEU A 83 4.81 -3.03 -3.63
N VAL A 84 5.58 -4.12 -3.53
CA VAL A 84 6.10 -4.64 -2.27
C VAL A 84 7.59 -4.28 -2.13
N PRO A 85 7.99 -3.65 -1.00
CA PRO A 85 9.39 -3.46 -0.66
C PRO A 85 10.15 -4.79 -0.64
N GLU A 86 11.19 -4.94 -1.45
CA GLU A 86 12.06 -6.12 -1.45
C GLU A 86 13.08 -5.98 -0.31
N THR A 87 12.60 -6.12 0.93
CA THR A 87 13.43 -6.00 2.12
C THR A 87 12.96 -6.88 3.27
N ASP A 88 13.91 -7.31 4.08
CA ASP A 88 13.68 -8.05 5.33
C ASP A 88 13.21 -7.14 6.47
N ALA A 89 13.29 -5.81 6.31
CA ALA A 89 12.80 -4.85 7.29
C ALA A 89 11.26 -4.78 7.33
N GLU A 90 10.59 -5.20 6.25
CA GLU A 90 9.14 -5.30 6.18
C GLU A 90 8.70 -6.75 6.40
N THR A 91 7.69 -6.96 7.24
CA THR A 91 7.15 -8.29 7.53
C THR A 91 5.64 -8.26 7.45
N PHE A 92 5.07 -9.27 6.81
CA PHE A 92 3.64 -9.49 6.69
C PHE A 92 3.25 -10.69 7.56
N ASP A 93 2.20 -10.53 8.35
CA ASP A 93 1.71 -11.59 9.24
C ASP A 93 0.80 -12.60 8.53
N ALA A 94 0.21 -12.21 7.39
CA ALA A 94 -0.75 -13.01 6.63
C ALA A 94 -0.86 -12.53 5.16
N PRO A 95 -1.38 -13.36 4.24
CA PRO A 95 -1.67 -12.96 2.85
C PRO A 95 -2.51 -11.69 2.76
N ALA A 96 -3.53 -11.56 3.62
CA ALA A 96 -4.40 -10.39 3.66
C ALA A 96 -3.65 -9.07 3.90
N ALA A 97 -2.53 -9.08 4.63
CA ALA A 97 -1.72 -7.89 4.83
C ALA A 97 -1.02 -7.43 3.54
N VAL A 98 -0.62 -8.38 2.68
CA VAL A 98 -0.09 -8.08 1.33
C VAL A 98 -1.22 -7.55 0.44
N LEU A 99 -2.41 -8.15 0.50
CA LEU A 99 -3.59 -7.71 -0.26
C LEU A 99 -3.96 -6.25 0.03
N VAL A 100 -4.01 -5.88 1.31
CA VAL A 100 -4.31 -4.49 1.73
C VAL A 100 -3.30 -3.49 1.14
N GLN A 101 -2.03 -3.90 1.01
CA GLN A 101 -1.01 -3.06 0.41
C GLN A 101 -1.20 -2.91 -1.11
N VAL A 102 -1.34 -4.02 -1.85
CA VAL A 102 -1.43 -3.98 -3.32
C VAL A 102 -2.75 -3.39 -3.83
N GLN A 103 -3.78 -3.32 -2.99
CA GLN A 103 -5.06 -2.74 -3.35
C GLN A 103 -4.99 -1.22 -3.61
N ARG A 104 -3.89 -0.57 -3.21
CA ARG A 104 -3.60 0.84 -3.47
C ARG A 104 -2.25 0.97 -4.18
N PRO A 105 -2.18 0.59 -5.48
CA PRO A 105 -0.91 0.47 -6.19
C PRO A 105 -0.06 1.74 -6.14
N THR A 106 -0.68 2.90 -6.35
CA THR A 106 0.03 4.19 -6.37
C THR A 106 0.71 4.49 -5.02
N VAL A 107 -0.04 4.29 -3.92
CA VAL A 107 0.49 4.50 -2.57
C VAL A 107 1.52 3.44 -2.21
N ALA A 108 1.31 2.19 -2.65
CA ALA A 108 2.22 1.08 -2.40
C ALA A 108 3.57 1.27 -3.09
N GLU A 109 3.57 1.70 -4.35
CA GLU A 109 4.78 2.02 -5.12
C GLU A 109 5.59 3.14 -4.43
N ALA A 110 4.94 4.25 -4.06
CA ALA A 110 5.59 5.34 -3.33
C ALA A 110 6.17 4.88 -1.98
N MET A 111 5.43 4.05 -1.25
CA MET A 111 5.92 3.45 0.01
C MET A 111 7.07 2.48 -0.22
N LYS A 112 7.07 1.69 -1.30
CA LYS A 112 8.18 0.81 -1.69
C LYS A 112 9.47 1.61 -1.84
N GLN A 113 9.47 2.64 -2.67
CA GLN A 113 10.65 3.48 -2.93
C GLN A 113 11.22 4.07 -1.63
N VAL A 114 10.34 4.60 -0.77
CA VAL A 114 10.74 5.20 0.51
C VAL A 114 11.30 4.15 1.47
N VAL A 115 10.66 2.98 1.58
CA VAL A 115 11.10 1.90 2.48
C VAL A 115 12.45 1.36 2.01
N GLU A 116 12.61 1.08 0.72
CA GLU A 116 13.87 0.58 0.16
C GLU A 116 14.99 1.61 0.32
N ALA A 117 14.74 2.89 0.04
CA ALA A 117 15.72 3.95 0.31
C ALA A 117 16.11 3.99 1.79
N SER A 118 15.16 3.80 2.70
CA SER A 118 15.43 3.82 4.14
C SER A 118 16.34 2.68 4.59
N THR A 119 16.38 1.53 3.89
CA THR A 119 17.26 0.39 4.22
C THR A 119 18.74 0.72 4.17
N THR A 120 19.13 1.77 3.45
CA THR A 120 20.51 2.27 3.39
C THR A 120 20.98 2.90 4.71
N LEU A 121 20.03 3.28 5.59
CA LEU A 121 20.32 3.90 6.87
C LEU A 121 20.79 2.86 7.90
N ARG A 122 21.67 3.27 8.81
CA ARG A 122 22.18 2.38 9.88
C ARG A 122 21.12 1.89 10.86
N ASN A 123 20.03 2.65 11.02
CA ASN A 123 18.85 2.28 11.82
C ASN A 123 17.59 2.51 10.97
N PRO A 124 17.28 1.61 10.03
CA PRO A 124 16.37 1.86 8.92
C PRO A 124 14.89 1.62 9.24
N ALA A 125 14.56 1.09 10.42
CA ALA A 125 13.20 0.65 10.69
C ALA A 125 12.26 1.85 10.93
N PHE A 126 11.27 1.99 10.05
CA PHE A 126 10.07 2.75 10.35
C PHE A 126 9.45 2.27 11.67
N SER A 127 9.03 3.21 12.52
CA SER A 127 8.02 2.83 13.52
C SER A 127 6.68 2.57 12.81
N PRO A 128 5.83 1.63 13.29
CA PRO A 128 4.52 1.38 12.69
C PRO A 128 3.65 2.64 12.58
N ALA A 129 3.75 3.54 13.55
CA ALA A 129 3.04 4.82 13.52
C ALA A 129 3.57 5.78 12.45
N GLN A 130 4.89 5.82 12.23
CA GLN A 130 5.50 6.65 11.19
C GLN A 130 5.16 6.13 9.79
N ARG A 131 5.20 4.80 9.58
CA ARG A 131 4.80 4.15 8.32
C ARG A 131 3.35 4.50 7.96
N LYS A 132 2.42 4.28 8.89
CA LYS A 132 1.00 4.63 8.72
C LYS A 132 0.77 6.12 8.45
N ALA A 133 1.56 6.99 9.05
CA ALA A 133 1.44 8.43 8.82
C ALA A 133 1.94 8.86 7.43
N TYR A 134 2.94 8.16 6.87
CA TYR A 134 3.41 8.40 5.51
C TYR A 134 2.37 7.92 4.51
N GLU A 135 1.90 6.68 4.66
CA GLU A 135 0.83 6.11 3.84
C GLU A 135 -0.43 7.00 3.87
N LYS A 136 -0.83 7.50 5.05
CA LYS A 136 -1.94 8.45 5.14
C LYS A 136 -1.65 9.75 4.37
N THR A 137 -0.41 10.24 4.38
CA THR A 137 -0.07 11.46 3.63
C THR A 137 -0.19 11.22 2.12
N PHE A 138 0.28 10.09 1.60
CA PHE A 138 0.12 9.75 0.18
C PHE A 138 -1.34 9.55 -0.21
N ARG A 139 -2.16 8.96 0.66
CA ARG A 139 -3.61 8.86 0.42
C ARG A 139 -4.30 10.22 0.32
N GLU A 140 -3.92 11.15 1.18
CA GLU A 140 -4.49 12.49 1.16
C GLU A 140 -4.01 13.25 -0.08
N LEU A 141 -2.80 12.99 -0.56
CA LEU A 141 -2.34 13.49 -1.86
C LEU A 141 -3.17 12.92 -3.02
N LYS A 142 -3.43 11.60 -3.05
CA LYS A 142 -4.34 10.96 -4.03
C LYS A 142 -5.74 11.60 -4.05
N ALA A 143 -6.21 12.05 -2.88
CA ALA A 143 -7.55 12.62 -2.73
C ALA A 143 -7.67 14.10 -3.15
N VAL A 144 -6.55 14.84 -3.16
CA VAL A 144 -6.57 16.31 -3.32
C VAL A 144 -6.87 16.73 -4.77
N ASP A 145 -6.49 15.95 -5.79
CA ASP A 145 -7.05 16.05 -7.14
C ASP A 145 -6.76 14.77 -7.95
N ALA A 146 -7.74 14.24 -8.67
CA ALA A 146 -7.62 12.97 -9.42
C ALA A 146 -7.19 13.15 -10.89
N VAL A 147 -6.82 14.37 -11.30
CA VAL A 147 -6.37 14.71 -12.67
C VAL A 147 -4.90 15.11 -12.76
N ASP A 148 -4.13 14.96 -11.68
CA ASP A 148 -2.70 15.31 -11.64
C ASP A 148 -1.76 14.15 -11.97
N ASP A 149 -2.28 13.03 -12.50
CA ASP A 149 -1.51 11.80 -12.81
C ASP A 149 -0.60 11.37 -11.63
N ASP A 150 -1.07 11.55 -10.38
CA ASP A 150 -0.36 11.23 -9.14
C ASP A 150 0.94 12.02 -8.89
N GLU A 151 1.11 13.17 -9.56
CA GLU A 151 2.30 14.02 -9.45
C GLU A 151 2.59 14.41 -7.99
N GLY A 152 1.56 14.64 -7.18
CA GLY A 152 1.74 14.95 -5.75
C GLY A 152 2.34 13.80 -4.95
N ILE A 153 1.97 12.56 -5.25
CA ILE A 153 2.54 11.38 -4.57
C ILE A 153 4.00 11.22 -4.99
N GLN A 154 4.29 11.31 -6.29
CA GLN A 154 5.65 11.18 -6.83
C GLN A 154 6.57 12.28 -6.29
N ALA A 155 6.14 13.55 -6.31
CA ALA A 155 6.96 14.66 -5.82
C ALA A 155 7.33 14.50 -4.34
N ILE A 156 6.43 13.95 -3.52
CA ILE A 156 6.68 13.76 -2.09
C ILE A 156 7.47 12.47 -1.82
N SER A 157 7.28 11.39 -2.58
CA SER A 157 8.13 10.19 -2.48
C SER A 157 9.58 10.53 -2.86
N ASP A 158 9.78 11.22 -3.98
CA ASP A 158 11.09 11.67 -4.46
C ASP A 158 11.77 12.57 -3.42
N TRP A 159 11.04 13.56 -2.89
CA TRP A 159 11.57 14.42 -1.83
C TRP A 159 11.99 13.65 -0.57
N ILE A 160 11.25 12.61 -0.18
CA ILE A 160 11.63 11.75 0.96
C ILE A 160 12.90 10.97 0.65
N VAL A 161 12.99 10.36 -0.54
CA VAL A 161 14.15 9.58 -0.97
C VAL A 161 15.40 10.46 -1.04
N GLU A 162 15.30 11.62 -1.68
CA GLU A 162 16.36 12.63 -1.70
C GLU A 162 16.78 13.03 -0.28
N ARG A 163 15.81 13.23 0.62
CA ARG A 163 16.10 13.56 2.02
C ARG A 163 16.87 12.47 2.76
N ILE A 164 16.51 11.21 2.52
CA ILE A 164 17.21 10.05 3.10
C ILE A 164 18.66 10.03 2.59
N GLN A 165 18.87 10.22 1.29
CA GLN A 165 20.21 10.24 0.67
C GLN A 165 21.05 11.42 1.17
N ASP A 166 20.48 12.63 1.24
CA ASP A 166 21.19 13.86 1.58
C ASP A 166 21.49 14.02 3.07
N LYS A 167 20.60 13.52 3.93
CA LYS A 167 20.66 13.75 5.38
C LYS A 167 20.93 12.49 6.18
N GLU A 168 21.02 11.34 5.51
CA GLU A 168 21.19 10.01 6.13
C GLU A 168 20.20 9.80 7.29
N THR A 169 18.98 10.32 7.13
CA THR A 169 17.93 10.23 8.15
C THR A 169 16.55 10.27 7.52
N LEU A 170 15.65 9.49 8.10
CA LEU A 170 14.25 9.47 7.70
C LEU A 170 13.57 10.76 8.19
N PRO A 171 12.84 11.51 7.34
CA PRO A 171 12.11 12.68 7.80
C PRO A 171 11.06 12.32 8.87
N SER A 172 10.59 13.31 9.63
CA SER A 172 9.47 13.06 10.55
C SER A 172 8.14 13.07 9.78
N SER A 173 7.12 12.36 10.28
CA SER A 173 5.77 12.41 9.68
C SER A 173 5.16 13.81 9.64
N ARG A 174 5.59 14.72 10.53
CA ARG A 174 5.18 16.13 10.49
C ARG A 174 5.88 16.88 9.36
N ALA A 175 7.15 16.58 9.09
CA ALA A 175 7.89 17.18 7.99
C ALA A 175 7.30 16.76 6.64
N VAL A 176 7.02 15.47 6.46
CA VAL A 176 6.38 14.93 5.25
C VAL A 176 5.04 15.62 4.98
N ARG A 177 4.13 15.66 5.97
CA ARG A 177 2.86 16.38 5.83
C ARG A 177 3.01 17.85 5.46
N ARG A 178 4.00 18.52 6.04
CA ARG A 178 4.22 19.95 5.78
C ARG A 178 4.75 20.17 4.36
N GLU A 179 5.61 19.29 3.87
CA GLU A 179 6.07 19.36 2.48
C GLU A 179 4.94 19.04 1.51
N ALA A 180 4.12 18.01 1.79
CA ALA A 180 2.90 17.69 1.03
C ALA A 180 1.94 18.88 0.95
N ALA A 181 1.60 19.49 2.09
CA ALA A 181 0.75 20.68 2.13
C ALA A 181 1.34 21.87 1.35
N LYS A 182 2.67 22.03 1.39
CA LYS A 182 3.38 23.06 0.62
C LYS A 182 3.29 22.78 -0.88
N PHE A 183 3.48 21.53 -1.32
CA PHE A 183 3.29 21.11 -2.70
C PHE A 183 1.86 21.44 -3.16
N CYS A 184 0.85 21.01 -2.39
CA CYS A 184 -0.55 21.24 -2.76
C CYS A 184 -0.86 22.73 -2.92
N ARG A 185 -0.46 23.56 -1.96
CA ARG A 185 -0.66 25.03 -2.02
C ARG A 185 0.10 25.68 -3.18
N ALA A 186 1.27 25.17 -3.54
CA ALA A 186 2.06 25.69 -4.65
C ALA A 186 1.43 25.39 -6.01
N ASN A 187 0.75 24.24 -6.14
CA ASN A 187 0.03 23.82 -7.34
C ASN A 187 -1.43 24.30 -7.38
N GLY A 188 -1.85 25.12 -6.40
CA GLY A 188 -3.18 25.74 -6.39
C GLY A 188 -4.29 24.86 -5.84
N TYR A 189 -3.97 23.69 -5.27
CA TYR A 189 -4.96 22.83 -4.63
C TYR A 189 -5.42 23.39 -3.29
N GLU A 190 -6.72 23.26 -3.00
CA GLU A 190 -7.29 23.67 -1.72
C GLU A 190 -6.95 22.64 -0.64
N VAL A 191 -6.35 23.11 0.46
CA VAL A 191 -6.05 22.29 1.63
C VAL A 191 -6.66 22.98 2.84
N ARG A 192 -7.68 22.36 3.46
CA ARG A 192 -8.38 22.98 4.58
C ARG A 192 -7.60 22.78 5.87
N ASN A 193 -7.70 23.76 6.79
CA ASN A 193 -6.97 23.73 8.06
C ASN A 193 -7.44 22.63 9.02
N ASP A 194 -8.63 22.05 8.80
CA ASP A 194 -9.21 20.95 9.57
C ASP A 194 -8.88 19.55 9.01
N GLU A 195 -8.15 19.47 7.90
CA GLU A 195 -7.79 18.22 7.21
C GLU A 195 -6.37 17.75 7.56
N TRP A 196 -6.00 16.53 7.16
CA TRP A 196 -4.70 15.93 7.49
C TRP A 196 -3.50 16.78 7.05
N LEU A 197 -3.62 17.40 5.87
CA LEU A 197 -2.63 18.30 5.27
C LEU A 197 -2.79 19.77 5.73
N GLY A 198 -3.76 20.08 6.58
CA GLY A 198 -4.07 21.43 7.11
C GLY A 198 -3.03 22.04 8.07
N ILE A 199 -1.76 21.64 7.95
CA ILE A 199 -0.64 22.02 8.83
C ILE A 199 0.04 23.35 8.45
#